data_AF-A0A356UFS8-F1
#
_entry.id   AF-A0A356UFS8-F1
#
_cell.length_a   1.000
_cell.length_b   1.000
_cell.length_c   1.000
_cell.angle_alpha   90.00
_cell.angle_beta   90.00
_cell.angle_gamma   90.00
#
_symmetry.space_group_name_H-M   'P 1'
#
loop_
_entity.id
_entity.type
_entity.pdbx_description
1 polymer ?
#
loop_
_entity_poly.entity_id
_entity_poly.type
_entity_poly.pdbx_seq_one_letter_code
_entity_poly.pdbx_strand_id
1 'polypeptide(L)' 'MLKRLMIFLIKTYQKATFLKPPSCRFYPSCSSYSIEAIAKYGAIKGGWLAA' A
#
# COMPACT_ATOMS: atom_id res chain seq x y z
N MET A 1 8.17 -14.18 0.80
CA MET A 1 7.27 -14.26 -0.36
C MET A 1 6.03 -13.40 -0.20
N LEU A 2 5.20 -13.61 0.84
CA LEU A 2 3.90 -12.93 1.02
C LEU A 2 3.96 -11.39 1.07
N LYS A 3 4.97 -10.80 1.74
CA LYS A 3 5.15 -9.34 1.81
C LYS A 3 5.29 -8.66 0.44
N ARG A 4 6.01 -9.29 -0.49
CA ARG A 4 6.17 -8.77 -1.86
C ARG A 4 4.88 -8.89 -2.65
N LEU A 5 4.10 -9.94 -2.42
CA LEU A 5 2.81 -10.13 -3.09
C LEU A 5 1.83 -9.01 -2.73
N MET A 6 1.68 -8.70 -1.43
CA MET A 6 0.82 -7.59 -0.98
C MET A 6 1.29 -6.24 -1.51
N ILE A 7 2.60 -5.95 -1.44
CA ILE A 7 3.15 -4.69 -1.97
C ILE A 7 2.92 -4.61 -3.49
N PHE A 8 3.05 -5.72 -4.21
CA PHE A 8 2.79 -5.78 -5.64
C PHE A 8 1.31 -5.48 -5.96
N LEU A 9 0.36 -6.08 -5.22
CA LEU A 9 -1.07 -5.78 -5.35
C LEU A 9 -1.39 -4.30 -5.09
N ILE A 10 -0.80 -3.69 -4.06
CA ILE A 10 -1.02 -2.28 -3.74
C ILE A 10 -0.43 -1.38 -4.84
N LYS A 11 0.74 -1.74 -5.39
CA LYS A 11 1.37 -1.00 -6.49
C LYS A 11 0.62 -1.13 -7.80
N THR A 12 0.10 -2.31 -8.16
CA THR A 12 -0.73 -2.48 -9.36
C THR A 12 -2.02 -1.70 -9.23
N TYR A 13 -2.64 -1.69 -8.04
CA TYR A 13 -3.79 -0.84 -7.74
C TYR A 13 -3.47 0.65 -7.87
N GLN A 14 -2.36 1.14 -7.29
CA GLN A 14 -1.93 2.54 -7.46
C GLN A 14 -1.71 2.90 -8.93
N LYS A 15 -1.16 1.97 -9.72
CA LYS A 15 -0.93 2.18 -11.16
C LYS A 15 -2.23 2.23 -11.95
N ALA A 16 -3.23 1.43 -11.57
CA ALA A 16 -4.58 1.51 -12.13
C ALA A 16 -5.31 2.81 -11.76
N THR A 17 -5.03 3.36 -10.57
CA THR A 17 -5.60 4.63 -10.10
C THR A 17 -4.91 5.87 -10.70
N PHE A 18 -3.81 5.70 -11.45
CA PHE A 18 -3.08 6.81 -12.09
C PHE A 18 -3.94 7.62 -13.08
N LEU A 19 -4.97 7.02 -13.66
CA LEU A 19 -5.93 7.73 -14.53
C LEU A 19 -6.94 8.60 -13.76
N LYS A 20 -7.01 8.47 -12.42
CA LYS A 20 -7.91 9.26 -11.58
C LYS A 20 -7.18 10.48 -11.01
N PRO A 21 -7.85 11.63 -10.90
CA PRO A 21 -7.30 12.80 -10.22
C PRO A 21 -6.87 12.42 -8.79
N PRO A 22 -5.84 13.10 -8.23
CA PRO A 22 -5.31 12.77 -6.91
C PRO A 22 -6.40 12.97 -5.84
N SER A 23 -7.07 11.87 -5.49
CA SER A 23 -8.13 11.81 -4.48
C SER A 23 -7.55 11.71 -3.05
N CYS A 24 -6.27 11.34 -2.93
CA CYS A 24 -5.62 11.23 -1.64
C CYS A 24 -5.43 12.60 -0.99
N ARG A 25 -6.21 12.87 0.06
CA ARG A 25 -6.13 14.09 0.88
C ARG A 25 -4.89 14.11 1.80
N PHE A 26 -4.29 12.96 2.07
CA PHE A 26 -3.17 12.80 2.98
C PHE A 26 -1.89 12.44 2.21
N TYR A 27 -0.78 13.08 2.60
CA TYR A 27 0.57 12.82 2.07
C TYR A 27 1.50 12.41 3.21
N PRO A 28 2.17 11.25 3.13
CA PRO A 28 2.10 10.23 2.08
C PRO A 28 0.73 9.53 2.03
N SER A 29 0.38 8.96 0.86
CA SER A 29 -0.91 8.30 0.65
C SER A 29 -1.12 7.10 1.60
N CYS A 30 -2.37 6.75 1.92
CA CYS A 30 -2.68 5.57 2.74
C CYS A 30 -2.03 4.30 2.19
N SER A 31 -2.06 4.10 0.86
CA SER A 31 -1.41 2.96 0.21
C SER A 31 0.11 3.00 0.30
N SER A 32 0.75 4.18 0.31
CA SER A 32 2.18 4.31 0.61
C SER A 32 2.49 3.91 2.05
N TYR A 33 1.67 4.33 3.01
CA TYR A 33 1.80 3.94 4.41
C TYR A 33 1.63 2.42 4.58
N SER A 34 0.66 1.80 3.90
CA SER A 34 0.47 0.35 3.89
C SER A 34 1.71 -0.39 3.41
N ILE A 35 2.33 0.08 2.31
CA ILE A 35 3.57 -0.51 1.79
C ILE A 35 4.70 -0.42 2.81
N GLU A 36 4.84 0.74 3.47
CA GLU A 36 5.87 0.95 4.48
C GLU A 36 5.64 0.08 5.72
N ALA A 37 4.40 -0.04 6.19
CA ALA A 37 4.00 -0.91 7.29
C ALA A 37 4.27 -2.40 6.97
N ILE A 38 3.92 -2.86 5.77
CA ILE A 38 4.18 -4.24 5.31
C ILE A 38 5.68 -4.50 5.14
N ALA A 39 6.44 -3.50 4.70
CA ALA A 39 7.89 -3.59 4.57
C ALA A 39 8.60 -3.69 5.93
N LYS A 40 8.12 -2.93 6.93
CA LYS A 40 8.74 -2.80 8.26
C LYS A 40 8.30 -3.90 9.23
N TYR A 41 7.03 -4.27 9.23
CA TYR A 41 6.44 -5.21 10.19
C TYR A 41 6.08 -6.59 9.60
N GLY A 42 6.22 -6.77 8.28
CA GLY A 42 5.87 -8.01 7.58
C GLY A 42 4.39 -8.07 7.17
N ALA A 43 4.01 -9.10 6.40
CA ALA A 43 2.68 -9.21 5.77
C ALA A 43 1.52 -9.26 6.77
N ILE A 44 1.70 -9.96 7.90
CA ILE A 44 0.63 -10.18 8.89
C ILE A 44 0.42 -8.91 9.73
N LYS A 45 1.48 -8.41 10.37
CA LYS A 45 1.40 -7.26 11.27
C LYS A 45 1.28 -5.94 10.51
N GLY A 46 1.94 -5.82 9.35
CA GLY A 46 1.78 -4.68 8.45
C GLY A 46 0.46 -4.69 7.70
N GLY A 47 -0.11 -5.87 7.41
CA GLY A 47 -1.48 -5.98 6.89
C GLY A 47 -2.53 -5.55 7.91
N TRP A 48 -2.36 -5.92 9.19
CA TRP A 48 -3.22 -5.47 10.28
C TRP A 48 -3.19 -3.94 10.47
N LEU A 49 -2.03 -3.32 10.33
CA LEU A 49 -1.86 -1.86 10.42
C LEU A 49 -2.36 -1.10 9.17
N ALA A 50 -2.65 -1.83 8.09
CA ALA A 50 -3.09 -1.28 6.81
C ALA A 50 -4.57 -1.54 6.49
N ALA A 51 -5.28 -2.30 7.33
CA ALA A 51 -6.72 -2.52 7.27
C ALA A 51 -7.48 -1.35 7.92
#